data_AF-A0AAW6C9S6-F1
#
_entry.id   AF-A0AAW6C9S6-F1
#
_cell.length_a   1.000
_cell.length_b   1.000
_cell.length_c   1.000
_cell.angle_alpha   90.00
_cell.angle_beta   90.00
_cell.angle_gamma   90.00
#
_symmetry.space_group_name_H-M   'P 1'
#
loop_
_entity.id
_entity.type
_entity.pdbx_description
1 polymer ?
#
loop_
_entity_poly.entity_id
_entity_poly.type
_entity_poly.pdbx_seq_one_letter_code
_entity_poly.pdbx_strand_id
1 'polypeptide(L)'
;MKKKIIVGIFLFSLVFALATAGKSDVELGIVEDMNMIDAWGNGYPTNARGETYGVDVKENSKNPDLILVENSEGILGYVKSEDLDGSNYLTPEEAILNQSQGYSVDMYLSDGETKVGEFHIGR
;
A
#
# COMPACT_ATOMS: atom_id res chain seq x y z
N MET A 1 -10.49 -43.14 24.42
CA MET A 1 -9.52 -42.62 23.42
C MET A 1 -9.49 -41.10 23.49
N LYS A 2 -8.39 -40.52 23.00
CA LYS A 2 -7.81 -39.19 23.29
C LYS A 2 -8.71 -37.99 22.94
N LYS A 3 -8.51 -36.91 23.71
CA LYS A 3 -9.02 -35.54 23.60
C LYS A 3 -8.86 -34.92 22.20
N LYS A 4 -9.79 -34.05 21.79
CA LYS A 4 -9.48 -32.71 21.26
C LYS A 4 -10.58 -31.72 21.69
N ILE A 5 -10.15 -30.72 22.47
CA ILE A 5 -10.93 -29.56 22.88
C ILE A 5 -10.81 -28.55 21.74
N ILE A 6 -11.93 -28.05 21.21
CA ILE A 6 -11.93 -26.84 20.39
C ILE A 6 -12.82 -25.84 21.11
N VAL A 7 -12.14 -24.92 21.81
CA VAL A 7 -12.68 -23.69 22.38
C VAL A 7 -12.74 -22.67 21.26
N GLY A 8 -13.84 -21.91 21.17
CA GLY A 8 -13.93 -20.77 20.28
C GLY A 8 -15.33 -20.22 20.08
N ILE A 9 -16.07 -19.98 21.18
CA ILE A 9 -17.25 -19.10 21.16
C ILE A 9 -16.73 -17.67 21.17
N PHE A 10 -17.03 -16.87 20.14
CA PHE A 10 -17.15 -15.42 20.25
C PHE A 10 -18.35 -14.95 19.42
N LEU A 11 -19.52 -14.99 20.07
CA LEU A 11 -20.64 -14.13 19.76
C LEU A 11 -20.22 -12.70 20.10
N PHE A 12 -19.96 -11.86 19.11
CA PHE A 12 -19.85 -10.41 19.34
C PHE A 12 -21.07 -9.71 18.79
N SER A 13 -21.79 -9.11 19.73
CA SER A 13 -23.04 -8.40 19.61
C SER A 13 -23.04 -7.30 18.55
N LEU A 14 -24.17 -7.20 17.85
CA LEU A 14 -24.63 -6.02 17.14
C LEU A 14 -24.46 -4.76 18.00
N VAL A 15 -23.51 -3.89 17.64
CA VAL A 15 -23.43 -2.51 18.14
C VAL A 15 -23.80 -1.60 16.99
N PHE A 16 -24.98 -1.00 17.09
CA PHE A 16 -25.46 0.06 16.22
C PHE A 16 -25.15 1.39 16.90
N ALA A 17 -24.16 2.14 16.42
CA ALA A 17 -24.01 3.56 16.79
C ALA A 17 -23.17 4.35 15.78
N LEU A 18 -23.87 5.19 15.03
CA LEU A 18 -23.51 6.54 14.59
C LEU A 18 -22.27 6.73 13.69
N ALA A 19 -22.58 6.86 12.40
CA ALA A 19 -21.99 7.82 11.46
C ALA A 19 -20.63 8.42 11.85
N THR A 20 -19.56 7.71 11.51
CA THR A 20 -18.31 8.32 11.08
C THR A 20 -18.16 8.01 9.58
N ALA A 21 -18.40 9.00 8.75
CA ALA A 21 -18.29 8.85 7.30
C ALA A 21 -16.82 8.57 6.93
N GLY A 22 -16.56 7.38 6.38
CA GLY A 22 -15.57 7.19 5.31
C GLY A 22 -14.14 6.77 5.67
N LYS A 23 -13.83 6.27 6.88
CA LYS A 23 -12.45 5.82 7.22
C LYS A 23 -12.28 4.32 7.53
N SER A 24 -13.34 3.59 7.85
CA SER A 24 -13.21 2.24 8.45
C SER A 24 -12.86 1.11 7.49
N ASP A 25 -13.38 1.13 6.26
CA ASP A 25 -13.33 -0.07 5.40
C ASP A 25 -12.04 -0.10 4.55
N VAL A 26 -11.52 1.08 4.22
CA VAL A 26 -10.26 1.26 3.50
C VAL A 26 -9.08 0.93 4.42
N GLU A 27 -9.09 1.45 5.65
CA GLU A 27 -8.02 1.22 6.63
C GLU A 27 -7.87 -0.26 7.00
N LEU A 28 -8.98 -1.00 7.14
CA LEU A 28 -8.95 -2.43 7.43
C LEU A 28 -8.34 -3.26 6.30
N GLY A 29 -8.64 -2.96 5.03
CA GLY A 29 -8.06 -3.67 3.89
C GLY A 29 -6.54 -3.47 3.79
N ILE A 30 -6.06 -2.25 4.03
CA ILE A 30 -4.62 -1.94 3.95
C ILE A 30 -3.84 -2.60 5.10
N VAL A 31 -4.45 -2.71 6.29
CA VAL A 31 -3.83 -3.33 7.47
C VAL A 31 -3.75 -4.86 7.34
N GLU A 32 -4.73 -5.50 6.70
CA GLU A 32 -4.67 -6.96 6.42
C GLU A 32 -3.52 -7.33 5.48
N ASP A 33 -3.19 -6.44 4.53
CA ASP A 33 -2.12 -6.62 3.54
C ASP A 33 -0.71 -6.35 4.08
N MET A 34 -0.60 -5.76 5.28
CA MET A 34 0.67 -5.33 5.90
C MET A 34 1.39 -6.45 6.67
N ASN A 35 1.35 -7.70 6.16
CA ASN A 35 2.07 -8.81 6.81
C ASN A 35 3.58 -8.76 6.51
N MET A 36 4.32 -8.01 7.34
CA MET A 36 5.80 -7.90 7.32
C MET A 36 6.55 -9.24 7.31
N ILE A 37 5.92 -10.34 7.74
CA ILE A 37 6.52 -11.68 7.78
C ILE A 37 6.73 -12.26 6.40
N ASP A 38 5.90 -11.92 5.41
CA ASP A 38 6.01 -12.52 4.08
C ASP A 38 7.19 -11.94 3.29
N ALA A 39 7.45 -10.62 3.38
CA ALA A 39 8.50 -9.94 2.65
C ALA A 39 9.95 -10.40 2.99
N TRP A 40 10.21 -10.87 4.22
CA TRP A 40 11.54 -11.32 4.66
C TRP A 40 11.77 -12.83 4.53
N GLY A 41 10.73 -13.65 4.35
CA GLY A 41 10.85 -15.12 4.34
C GLY A 41 10.25 -15.83 3.13
N ASN A 42 9.19 -15.27 2.52
CA ASN A 42 8.43 -15.89 1.44
C ASN A 42 8.39 -15.03 0.15
N GLY A 43 8.96 -13.83 0.17
CA GLY A 43 8.85 -12.85 -0.89
C GLY A 43 7.60 -11.98 -0.76
N TYR A 44 7.45 -10.98 -1.62
CA TYR A 44 6.28 -10.12 -1.61
C TYR A 44 5.01 -10.89 -2.01
N PRO A 45 3.87 -10.66 -1.34
CA PRO A 45 2.59 -11.15 -1.80
C PRO A 45 2.27 -10.59 -3.20
N THR A 46 1.40 -11.30 -3.92
CA THR A 46 1.05 -10.97 -5.31
C THR A 46 -0.47 -10.84 -5.43
N ASN A 47 -0.94 -9.79 -6.10
CA ASN A 47 -2.37 -9.58 -6.33
C ASN A 47 -2.90 -10.41 -7.52
N ALA A 48 -4.20 -10.29 -7.82
CA ALA A 48 -4.86 -11.03 -8.90
C ALA A 48 -4.31 -10.72 -10.31
N ARG A 49 -3.59 -9.60 -10.46
CA ARG A 49 -2.94 -9.16 -11.72
C ARG A 49 -1.49 -9.59 -11.83
N GLY A 50 -0.95 -10.26 -10.81
CA GLY A 50 0.46 -10.69 -10.80
C GLY A 50 1.43 -9.61 -10.31
N GLU A 51 0.95 -8.49 -9.75
CA GLU A 51 1.79 -7.44 -9.21
C GLU A 51 2.19 -7.77 -7.77
N THR A 52 3.46 -7.58 -7.45
CA THR A 52 3.99 -7.72 -6.09
C THR A 52 3.76 -6.45 -5.29
N TYR A 53 3.33 -6.57 -4.03
CA TYR A 53 3.05 -5.40 -3.17
C TYR A 53 3.71 -5.51 -1.79
N GLY A 54 4.13 -4.38 -1.21
CA GLY A 54 4.70 -4.35 0.13
C GLY A 54 5.55 -3.11 0.42
N VAL A 55 6.23 -3.13 1.57
CA VAL A 55 7.24 -2.12 1.91
C VAL A 55 8.49 -2.37 1.06
N ASP A 56 9.15 -1.30 0.62
CA ASP A 56 10.45 -1.41 -0.03
C ASP A 56 11.54 -1.81 0.98
N VAL A 57 11.95 -3.08 0.95
CA VAL A 57 12.99 -3.62 1.82
C VAL A 57 14.32 -3.68 1.06
N LYS A 58 15.31 -2.89 1.49
CA LYS A 58 16.64 -2.78 0.84
C LYS A 58 17.41 -4.10 0.68
N GLU A 59 17.11 -5.10 1.50
CA GLU A 59 17.75 -6.42 1.45
C GLU A 59 17.22 -7.29 0.31
N ASN A 60 16.07 -6.94 -0.28
CA ASN A 60 15.50 -7.63 -1.42
C ASN A 60 16.16 -7.17 -2.72
N SER A 61 16.41 -8.12 -3.62
CA SER A 61 17.08 -7.85 -4.90
C SER A 61 16.18 -7.12 -5.92
N LYS A 62 14.88 -7.11 -5.68
CA LYS A 62 13.86 -6.45 -6.50
C LYS A 62 12.87 -5.74 -5.58
N ASN A 63 12.55 -4.49 -5.89
CA ASN A 63 11.47 -3.74 -5.25
C ASN A 63 10.11 -4.36 -5.65
N PRO A 64 9.08 -4.27 -4.81
CA PRO A 64 7.73 -4.66 -5.21
C PRO A 64 7.23 -3.71 -6.31
N ASP A 65 6.31 -4.20 -7.13
CA ASP A 65 5.69 -3.40 -8.21
C ASP A 65 4.76 -2.32 -7.60
N LEU A 66 4.21 -2.57 -6.40
CA LEU A 66 3.39 -1.66 -5.60
C LEU A 66 4.06 -1.42 -4.23
N ILE A 67 4.46 -0.18 -3.96
CA ILE A 67 5.21 0.21 -2.76
C ILE A 67 4.28 0.88 -1.75
N LEU A 68 4.28 0.39 -0.52
CA LEU A 68 3.51 0.97 0.59
C LEU A 68 4.03 2.38 0.94
N VAL A 69 3.13 3.36 1.02
CA VAL A 69 3.40 4.74 1.44
C VAL A 69 2.32 5.25 2.39
N GLU A 70 2.65 6.31 3.11
CA GLU A 70 1.72 7.13 3.90
C GLU A 70 1.73 8.54 3.34
N ASN A 71 0.57 9.10 2.99
CA ASN A 71 0.50 10.48 2.52
C ASN A 71 0.47 11.50 3.67
N SER A 72 0.44 12.80 3.33
CA SER A 72 0.41 13.90 4.31
C SER A 72 -0.85 13.94 5.19
N GLU A 73 -1.90 13.20 4.82
CA GLU A 73 -3.14 13.06 5.60
C GLU A 73 -3.14 11.82 6.51
N GLY A 74 -2.04 11.05 6.53
CA GLY A 74 -1.92 9.80 7.28
C GLY A 74 -2.67 8.62 6.66
N ILE A 75 -3.03 8.71 5.37
CA ILE A 75 -3.67 7.62 4.63
C ILE A 75 -2.58 6.69 4.12
N LEU A 76 -2.70 5.40 4.44
CA LEU A 76 -1.86 4.36 3.88
C LEU A 76 -2.39 3.92 2.50
N GLY A 77 -1.48 3.52 1.62
CA GLY A 77 -1.82 2.97 0.32
C GLY A 77 -0.57 2.57 -0.43
N TYR A 78 -0.73 2.12 -1.67
CA TYR A 78 0.37 1.68 -2.52
C TYR A 78 0.54 2.60 -3.71
N VAL A 79 1.78 2.96 -4.04
CA VAL A 79 2.14 3.66 -5.28
C VAL A 79 2.84 2.68 -6.20
N LYS A 80 2.71 2.83 -7.52
CA LYS A 80 3.45 1.98 -8.44
C LYS A 80 4.92 2.35 -8.42
N SER A 81 5.81 1.37 -8.40
CA SER A 81 7.25 1.62 -8.38
C SER A 81 7.71 2.41 -9.61
N GLU A 82 7.10 2.16 -10.77
CA GLU A 82 7.37 2.88 -12.02
C GLU A 82 7.03 4.38 -11.96
N ASP A 83 6.06 4.75 -11.11
CA ASP A 83 5.67 6.15 -10.94
C ASP A 83 6.67 6.91 -10.05
N LEU A 84 7.55 6.22 -9.31
CA LEU A 84 8.57 6.84 -8.44
C LEU A 84 9.84 7.26 -9.17
N ASP A 85 10.06 6.75 -10.39
CA ASP A 85 11.17 7.15 -11.25
C ASP A 85 10.87 8.54 -11.83
N GLY A 86 11.09 9.56 -10.99
CA GLY A 86 10.54 10.92 -11.09
C GLY A 86 11.04 11.82 -12.21
N SER A 87 11.37 11.28 -13.38
CA SER A 87 11.77 12.11 -14.52
C SER A 87 11.78 11.33 -15.83
N ASN A 88 10.64 11.24 -16.50
CA ASN A 88 10.56 10.98 -17.93
C ASN A 88 10.89 12.25 -18.77
N TYR A 89 11.80 13.09 -18.30
CA TYR A 89 12.23 14.26 -19.08
C TYR A 89 13.07 13.78 -20.26
N LEU A 90 12.64 14.14 -21.47
CA LEU A 90 13.27 13.65 -22.70
C LEU A 90 14.56 14.41 -23.02
N THR A 91 14.78 15.57 -22.38
CA THR A 91 15.98 16.39 -22.56
C THR A 91 16.55 16.95 -21.25
N PRO A 92 17.86 17.24 -21.20
CA PRO A 92 18.48 17.93 -20.06
C PRO A 92 17.85 19.30 -19.76
N GLU A 93 17.44 20.06 -20.77
CA GLU A 93 16.80 21.36 -20.59
C GLU A 93 15.44 21.25 -19.89
N GLU A 94 14.65 20.24 -20.25
CA GLU A 94 13.36 19.96 -19.62
C GLU A 94 13.53 19.54 -18.15
N ALA A 95 14.58 18.76 -17.86
CA ALA A 95 14.92 18.38 -16.49
C ALA A 95 15.33 19.59 -15.63
N ILE A 96 16.08 20.55 -16.18
CA ILE A 96 16.48 21.77 -15.45
C ILE A 96 15.27 22.65 -15.13
N LEU A 97 14.33 22.80 -16.07
CA LEU A 97 13.12 23.60 -15.86
C LEU A 97 12.23 23.04 -14.75
N ASN A 98 12.16 21.71 -14.64
CA ASN A 98 11.27 21.01 -13.71
C ASN A 98 11.99 20.49 -12.46
N GLN A 99 13.30 20.74 -12.31
CA GLN A 99 14.13 20.26 -11.18
C GLN A 99 13.57 20.64 -9.80
N SER A 100 12.78 21.71 -9.71
CA SER A 100 12.21 22.22 -8.46
C SER A 100 10.76 21.83 -8.20
N GLN A 101 10.08 21.24 -9.18
CA GLN A 101 8.66 20.91 -9.06
C GLN A 101 8.56 19.47 -8.57
N GLY A 102 8.02 19.29 -7.35
CA GLY A 102 7.51 17.99 -6.96
C GLY A 102 6.41 17.55 -7.90
N TYR A 103 6.09 16.27 -7.89
CA TYR A 103 5.00 15.70 -8.67
C TYR A 103 4.18 14.78 -7.77
N SER A 104 2.95 14.54 -8.19
CA SER A 104 2.02 13.69 -7.47
C SER A 104 1.78 12.40 -8.23
N VAL A 105 1.62 11.31 -7.49
CA VAL A 105 1.29 9.99 -8.02
C VAL A 105 0.06 9.44 -7.31
N ASP A 106 -0.71 8.61 -8.01
CA ASP A 106 -1.91 8.01 -7.46
C ASP A 106 -1.57 6.92 -6.42
N MET A 107 -2.35 6.86 -5.35
CA MET A 107 -2.29 5.80 -4.35
C MET A 107 -3.44 4.82 -4.53
N TYR A 108 -3.15 3.53 -4.39
CA TYR A 108 -4.08 2.43 -4.60
C TYR A 108 -4.18 1.51 -3.38
N LEU A 109 -5.19 0.62 -3.36
CA LEU A 109 -5.15 -0.60 -2.56
C LEU A 109 -4.14 -1.61 -3.14
N SER A 110 -3.94 -2.74 -2.46
CA SER A 110 -3.05 -3.83 -2.92
C SER A 110 -3.47 -4.46 -4.27
N ASP A 111 -4.72 -4.24 -4.70
CA ASP A 111 -5.22 -4.64 -6.02
C ASP A 111 -4.58 -3.87 -7.19
N GLY A 112 -3.88 -2.76 -6.91
CA GLY A 112 -3.24 -1.91 -7.91
C GLY A 112 -4.21 -1.14 -8.80
N GLU A 113 -5.50 -1.12 -8.48
CA GLU A 113 -6.57 -0.53 -9.30
C GLU A 113 -7.46 0.44 -8.50
N THR A 114 -7.80 0.12 -7.25
CA THR A 114 -8.70 0.94 -6.43
C THR A 114 -7.96 2.14 -5.86
N LYS A 115 -8.16 3.32 -6.46
CA LYS A 115 -7.55 4.57 -6.00
C LYS A 115 -8.08 4.98 -4.63
N VAL A 116 -7.17 5.23 -3.69
CA VAL A 116 -7.44 5.66 -2.30
C VAL A 116 -6.91 7.05 -1.97
N GLY A 117 -6.04 7.62 -2.80
CA GLY A 117 -5.46 8.93 -2.54
C GLY A 117 -4.41 9.35 -3.57
N GLU A 118 -3.58 10.28 -3.15
CA GLU A 118 -2.46 10.83 -3.91
C GLU A 118 -1.25 10.97 -2.97
N PHE A 119 -0.07 10.66 -3.48
CA PHE A 119 1.21 10.78 -2.78
C PHE A 119 2.09 11.81 -3.49
N HIS A 120 2.59 12.78 -2.73
CA HIS A 120 3.40 13.86 -3.27
C HIS A 120 4.90 13.56 -3.11
N ILE A 121 5.64 13.65 -4.21
CA ILE A 121 7.08 13.35 -4.32
C ILE A 121 7.82 14.63 -4.67
N GLY A 122 8.77 15.02 -3.85
CA GLY A 122 9.46 16.30 -4.00
C GLY A 122 9.10 17.25 -2.85
N ARG A 123 9.36 18.54 -3.04
CA ARG A 123 9.24 19.55 -1.98
C ARG A 123 7.85 20.17 -1.92
#